data_AF-A0AAV9CDN2-F1
#
_entry.id   AF-A0AAV9CDN2-F1
#
_cell.length_a   1.000
_cell.length_b   1.000
_cell.length_c   1.000
_cell.angle_alpha   90.00
_cell.angle_beta   90.00
_cell.angle_gamma   90.00
#
_symmetry.space_group_name_H-M   'P 1'
#
loop_
_entity.id
_entity.type
_entity.pdbx_description
1 polymer ?
#
loop_
_entity_poly.entity_id
_entity_poly.type
_entity_poly.pdbx_seq_one_letter_code
_entity_poly.pdbx_strand_id
1 'polypeptide(L)'
;MIKKPLEALSSTASRYRGAIGLQIEAFWKRNYLVLVGAVAVVLCLLLWRVMFGIANMFVGFSEGMAKYGFLALAWAMVAFTGLYIRSRLSINPDKVYRIAMRKLNTSAGILEVMGAPLTGTDLRAYVMSGGGPSLKNFKLKLGGKRCFLIFPIRGSERRALVSVEVKKKKGQYDIKLLAVDIPMTSGPDQRIFLIGNEEEYRVGGGLISELRDPIVKAMAAEKEFEDLDEKEEQEDEERELLEEEERQKRELEEEEERQRQQEELAKMEKGS
;
A
#
# COMPACT_ATOMS: atom_id res chain seq x y z
N MET A 1 48.47 -45.05 -2.99
CA MET A 1 47.17 -45.20 -3.71
C MET A 1 45.95 -45.20 -2.75
N ILE A 2 45.82 -44.24 -1.81
CA ILE A 2 44.70 -44.26 -0.80
C ILE A 2 43.89 -42.94 -0.76
N LYS A 3 44.10 -42.01 -1.70
CA LYS A 3 43.42 -40.69 -1.66
C LYS A 3 42.04 -40.64 -2.36
N LYS A 4 41.71 -41.60 -3.22
CA LYS A 4 40.48 -41.59 -4.04
C LYS A 4 39.15 -41.96 -3.33
N PRO A 5 39.09 -42.79 -2.26
CA PRO A 5 37.79 -43.17 -1.68
C PRO A 5 37.20 -42.10 -0.75
N LEU A 6 38.03 -41.25 -0.13
CA LEU A 6 37.58 -40.20 0.80
C LEU A 6 36.96 -39.00 0.07
N GLU A 7 37.50 -38.61 -1.09
CA GLU A 7 36.93 -37.54 -1.91
C GLU A 7 35.56 -37.93 -2.48
N ALA A 8 35.41 -39.19 -2.95
CA ALA A 8 34.14 -39.71 -3.47
C ALA A 8 33.03 -39.83 -2.41
N LEU A 9 33.39 -40.19 -1.16
CA LEU A 9 32.44 -40.19 -0.03
C LEU A 9 32.03 -38.77 0.37
N SER A 10 32.97 -37.82 0.35
CA SER A 10 32.68 -36.41 0.67
C SER A 10 31.77 -35.74 -0.38
N SER A 11 31.94 -36.07 -1.67
CA SER A 11 31.10 -35.55 -2.75
C SER A 11 29.71 -36.18 -2.78
N THR A 12 29.59 -37.43 -2.34
CA THR A 12 28.29 -38.12 -2.24
C THR A 12 27.53 -37.65 -1.00
N ALA A 13 28.20 -37.48 0.14
CA ALA A 13 27.61 -36.93 1.36
C ALA A 13 27.17 -35.46 1.19
N SER A 14 27.89 -34.65 0.41
CA SER A 14 27.51 -33.26 0.13
C SER A 14 26.29 -33.16 -0.78
N ARG A 15 26.16 -34.02 -1.80
CA ARG A 15 24.95 -34.13 -2.63
C ARG A 15 23.74 -34.64 -1.85
N TYR A 16 23.93 -35.63 -0.97
CA TYR A 16 22.86 -36.18 -0.12
C TYR A 16 22.37 -35.15 0.92
N ARG A 17 23.28 -34.38 1.52
CA ARG A 17 22.94 -33.24 2.40
C ARG A 17 22.16 -32.14 1.66
N GLY A 18 22.47 -31.89 0.39
CA GLY A 18 21.74 -30.94 -0.44
C GLY A 18 20.30 -31.39 -0.72
N ALA A 19 20.11 -32.66 -1.10
CA ALA A 19 18.79 -33.24 -1.38
C ALA A 19 17.90 -33.33 -0.13
N ILE A 20 18.47 -33.76 1.01
CA ILE A 20 17.76 -33.77 2.30
C ILE A 20 17.40 -32.34 2.72
N GLY A 21 18.31 -31.38 2.53
CA GLY A 21 18.05 -29.98 2.84
C GLY A 21 16.85 -29.40 2.09
N LEU A 22 16.71 -29.74 0.81
CA LEU A 22 15.57 -29.32 -0.03
C LEU A 22 14.25 -29.99 0.40
N GLN A 23 14.28 -31.27 0.74
CA GLN A 23 13.10 -31.98 1.25
C GLN A 23 12.65 -31.44 2.63
N ILE A 24 13.60 -31.15 3.51
CA ILE A 24 13.32 -30.51 4.80
C ILE A 24 12.78 -29.10 4.60
N GLU A 25 13.33 -28.33 3.66
CA GLU A 25 12.82 -26.98 3.35
C GLU A 25 11.38 -27.04 2.81
N ALA A 26 11.09 -27.97 1.91
CA ALA A 26 9.74 -28.19 1.38
C ALA A 26 8.76 -28.62 2.49
N PHE A 27 9.18 -29.53 3.37
CA PHE A 27 8.39 -29.96 4.52
C PHE A 27 8.12 -28.81 5.50
N TRP A 28 9.12 -27.98 5.78
CA TRP A 28 8.99 -26.79 6.63
C TRP A 28 8.04 -25.75 6.05
N LYS A 29 8.12 -25.48 4.74
CA LYS A 29 7.20 -24.55 4.08
C LYS A 29 5.77 -25.07 4.08
N ARG A 30 5.57 -26.37 3.84
CA ARG A 30 4.23 -27.00 3.82
C ARG A 30 3.58 -27.07 5.20
N ASN A 31 4.37 -27.35 6.25
CA ASN A 31 3.88 -27.63 7.59
C ASN A 31 4.28 -26.58 8.64
N TYR A 32 4.54 -25.34 8.22
CA TYR A 32 5.00 -24.27 9.12
C TYR A 32 4.09 -24.08 10.34
N LEU A 33 2.76 -24.09 10.15
CA LEU A 33 1.79 -23.94 11.24
C LEU A 33 1.90 -25.05 12.29
N VAL A 34 2.04 -26.30 11.86
CA VAL A 34 2.20 -27.46 12.76
C VAL A 34 3.50 -27.34 13.55
N LEU A 35 4.58 -26.90 12.89
CA LEU A 35 5.89 -26.78 13.52
C LEU A 35 5.95 -25.63 14.52
N VAL A 36 5.34 -24.49 14.19
CA VAL A 36 5.14 -23.38 15.13
C VAL A 36 4.28 -23.83 16.32
N GLY A 37 3.22 -24.59 16.07
CA GLY A 37 2.38 -25.18 17.12
C GLY A 37 3.17 -26.08 18.06
N ALA A 38 3.97 -27.01 17.52
CA ALA A 38 4.81 -27.91 18.32
C ALA A 38 5.85 -27.14 19.16
N VAL A 39 6.52 -26.15 18.57
CA VAL A 39 7.47 -25.28 19.30
C VAL A 39 6.75 -24.49 20.40
N ALA A 40 5.56 -23.98 20.14
CA ALA A 40 4.76 -23.26 21.14
C ALA A 40 4.37 -24.17 22.31
N VAL A 41 3.99 -25.43 22.07
CA VAL A 41 3.70 -26.41 23.12
C VAL A 41 4.93 -26.68 23.98
N VAL A 42 6.10 -26.90 23.35
CA VAL A 42 7.36 -27.13 24.09
C VAL A 42 7.75 -25.90 24.94
N LEU A 43 7.62 -24.70 24.38
CA LEU A 43 7.84 -23.45 25.12
C LEU A 43 6.87 -23.30 26.29
N CYS A 44 5.60 -23.66 26.10
CA CYS A 44 4.59 -23.64 27.16
C CYS A 44 4.94 -24.59 28.30
N LEU A 45 5.38 -25.82 27.99
CA LEU A 45 5.83 -26.80 28.98
C LEU A 45 7.07 -26.33 29.74
N LEU A 46 8.04 -25.72 29.05
CA LEU A 46 9.23 -25.13 29.66
C LEU A 46 8.87 -23.98 30.61
N LEU A 47 8.00 -23.07 30.17
CA LEU A 47 7.51 -21.95 30.97
C LEU A 47 6.77 -22.44 32.22
N TRP A 48 5.91 -23.46 32.08
CA TRP A 48 5.23 -24.06 33.23
C TRP A 48 6.24 -24.63 34.24
N ARG A 49 7.27 -25.35 33.77
CA ARG A 49 8.30 -25.91 34.64
C ARG A 49 9.03 -24.84 35.44
N VAL A 50 9.35 -23.71 34.80
CA VAL A 50 10.01 -22.56 35.43
C VAL A 50 9.07 -21.85 36.41
N MET A 51 7.82 -21.59 36.02
CA MET A 51 6.82 -20.97 36.90
C MET A 51 6.53 -21.80 38.14
N PHE A 52 6.42 -23.14 38.01
CA PHE A 52 6.19 -24.03 39.14
C PHE A 52 7.40 -24.07 40.10
N GLY A 53 8.62 -23.99 39.55
CA GLY A 53 9.84 -23.87 40.35
C GLY A 53 9.90 -22.57 41.16
N ILE A 54 9.49 -21.45 40.56
CA ILE A 54 9.45 -20.14 41.22
C ILE A 54 8.29 -20.07 42.24
N ALA A 55 7.10 -20.58 41.90
CA ALA A 55 5.92 -20.55 42.77
C ALA A 55 6.14 -21.31 44.09
N ASN A 56 6.87 -22.42 44.06
CA ASN A 56 7.23 -23.17 45.28
C ASN A 56 8.14 -22.38 46.24
N MET A 57 8.75 -21.28 45.79
CA MET A 57 9.57 -20.39 46.62
C MET A 57 8.74 -19.27 47.28
N PHE A 58 7.50 -19.04 46.83
CA PHE A 58 6.63 -17.93 47.24
C PHE A 58 5.32 -18.38 47.93
N VAL A 59 5.33 -19.55 48.60
CA VAL A 59 4.17 -20.10 49.35
C VAL A 59 3.88 -19.27 50.60
N GLY A 60 3.38 -18.05 50.40
CA GLY A 60 3.04 -17.09 51.46
C GLY A 60 2.21 -15.87 51.03
N PHE A 61 1.80 -15.76 49.77
CA PHE A 61 0.90 -14.69 49.30
C PHE A 61 -0.52 -15.22 49.07
N SER A 62 -1.53 -14.47 49.54
CA SER A 62 -2.97 -14.78 49.42
C SER A 62 -3.33 -15.35 48.04
N GLU A 63 -3.70 -16.63 48.04
CA GLU A 63 -3.74 -17.48 46.84
C GLU A 63 -4.76 -17.05 45.78
N GLY A 64 -5.81 -16.31 46.15
CA GLY A 64 -6.93 -16.00 45.26
C GLY A 64 -6.67 -14.85 44.28
N MET A 65 -6.26 -13.69 44.79
CA MET A 65 -6.07 -12.48 43.97
C MET A 65 -4.77 -12.51 43.16
N ALA A 66 -3.72 -13.14 43.70
CA ALA A 66 -2.44 -13.26 43.01
C ALA A 66 -2.57 -14.10 41.73
N LYS A 67 -3.36 -15.19 41.74
CA LYS A 67 -3.55 -16.07 40.56
C LYS A 67 -4.11 -15.32 39.35
N TYR A 68 -5.14 -14.49 39.55
CA TYR A 68 -5.73 -13.71 38.48
C TYR A 68 -4.87 -12.51 38.07
N GLY A 69 -4.18 -11.87 39.01
CA GLY A 69 -3.24 -10.77 38.72
C GLY A 69 -2.04 -11.23 37.87
N PHE A 70 -1.43 -12.37 38.22
CA PHE A 70 -0.33 -12.94 37.42
C PHE A 70 -0.80 -13.44 36.05
N LEU A 71 -2.02 -13.98 35.96
CA LEU A 71 -2.61 -14.38 34.68
C LEU A 71 -2.85 -13.16 33.77
N ALA A 72 -3.40 -12.07 34.32
CA ALA A 72 -3.61 -10.83 33.57
C ALA A 72 -2.28 -10.22 33.11
N LEU A 73 -1.25 -10.23 33.97
CA LEU A 73 0.09 -9.74 33.63
C LEU A 73 0.74 -10.59 32.53
N ALA A 74 0.65 -11.91 32.64
CA ALA A 74 1.16 -12.83 31.62
C ALA A 74 0.47 -12.60 30.26
N TRP A 75 -0.86 -12.47 30.27
CA TRP A 75 -1.63 -12.19 29.05
C TRP A 75 -1.25 -10.85 28.44
N ALA A 76 -1.10 -9.80 29.26
CA ALA A 76 -0.65 -8.48 28.81
C ALA A 76 0.76 -8.55 28.20
N MET A 77 1.72 -9.22 28.84
CA MET A 77 3.08 -9.37 28.32
C MET A 77 3.11 -10.09 26.97
N VAL A 78 2.35 -11.16 26.83
CA VAL A 78 2.26 -11.90 25.56
C VAL A 78 1.60 -11.05 24.47
N ALA A 79 0.51 -10.36 24.80
CA ALA A 79 -0.18 -9.46 23.88
C ALA A 79 0.73 -8.32 23.41
N PHE A 80 1.41 -7.62 24.34
CA PHE A 80 2.35 -6.55 24.03
C PHE A 80 3.53 -7.05 23.21
N THR A 81 4.10 -8.21 23.56
CA THR A 81 5.20 -8.81 22.81
C THR A 81 4.77 -9.18 21.40
N GLY A 82 3.57 -9.77 21.24
CA GLY A 82 2.99 -10.08 19.95
C GLY A 82 2.77 -8.84 19.08
N LEU A 83 2.21 -7.77 19.66
CA LEU A 83 2.03 -6.49 18.97
C LEU A 83 3.36 -5.83 18.60
N TYR A 84 4.36 -5.90 19.48
CA TYR A 84 5.70 -5.36 19.24
C TYR A 84 6.43 -6.11 18.11
N ILE A 85 6.37 -7.44 18.11
CA ILE A 85 6.94 -8.26 17.03
C ILE A 85 6.19 -7.98 15.72
N ARG A 86 4.86 -7.92 15.75
CA ARG A 86 4.03 -7.59 14.58
C ARG A 86 4.37 -6.21 14.02
N SER A 87 4.52 -5.19 14.87
CA SER A 87 4.84 -3.84 14.42
C SER A 87 6.23 -3.75 13.81
N ARG A 88 7.19 -4.53 14.30
CA ARG A 88 8.56 -4.57 13.77
C ARG A 88 8.70 -5.36 12.48
N LEU A 89 7.92 -6.42 12.30
CA LEU A 89 7.99 -7.30 11.14
C LEU A 89 7.00 -6.92 10.02
N SER A 90 5.87 -6.31 10.34
CA SER A 90 4.85 -5.93 9.34
C SER A 90 5.22 -4.64 8.62
N ILE A 91 4.93 -4.57 7.32
CA ILE A 91 5.02 -3.35 6.52
C ILE A 91 3.61 -2.77 6.40
N ASN A 92 3.47 -1.49 6.70
CA ASN A 92 2.25 -0.74 6.43
C ASN A 92 2.46 0.04 5.11
N PRO A 93 1.63 -0.19 4.06
CA PRO A 93 1.77 0.45 2.76
C PRO A 93 1.47 1.95 2.79
N ASP A 94 0.53 2.43 3.61
CA ASP A 94 0.21 3.87 3.72
C ASP A 94 1.40 4.68 4.27
N LYS A 95 2.16 4.09 5.19
CA LYS A 95 3.42 4.71 5.66
C LYS A 95 4.45 4.79 4.53
N VAL A 96 4.53 3.76 3.69
CA VAL A 96 5.43 3.75 2.53
C VAL A 96 5.00 4.82 1.53
N TYR A 97 3.71 4.91 1.22
CA TYR A 97 3.12 5.94 0.37
C TYR A 97 3.45 7.35 0.87
N ARG A 98 3.24 7.65 2.15
CA ARG A 98 3.57 8.97 2.74
C ARG A 98 5.06 9.31 2.62
N ILE A 99 5.94 8.32 2.83
CA ILE A 99 7.39 8.51 2.68
C ILE A 99 7.75 8.76 1.20
N ALA A 100 7.13 8.03 0.27
CA ALA A 100 7.34 8.20 -1.17
C ALA A 100 6.86 9.58 -1.63
N MET A 101 5.64 9.98 -1.29
CA MET A 101 5.09 11.31 -1.62
C MET A 101 5.94 12.44 -1.07
N ARG A 102 6.43 12.32 0.18
CA ARG A 102 7.34 13.32 0.74
C ARG A 102 8.63 13.44 -0.08
N LYS A 103 9.20 12.33 -0.55
CA LYS A 103 10.40 12.33 -1.38
C LYS A 103 10.15 12.91 -2.77
N LEU A 104 9.03 12.57 -3.40
CA LEU A 104 8.62 13.09 -4.70
C LEU A 104 8.40 14.60 -4.68
N ASN A 105 7.68 15.10 -3.66
CA ASN A 105 7.44 16.54 -3.48
C ASN A 105 8.69 17.33 -3.03
N THR A 106 9.79 16.65 -2.69
CA THR A 106 11.06 17.32 -2.36
C THR A 106 12.03 17.33 -3.56
N SER A 107 11.80 16.51 -4.58
CA SER A 107 12.73 16.38 -5.71
C SER A 107 12.45 17.35 -6.83
N ALA A 108 13.34 18.32 -7.04
CA ALA A 108 13.23 19.33 -8.10
C ALA A 108 13.05 18.73 -9.50
N GLY A 109 13.87 17.73 -9.87
CA GLY A 109 13.80 17.15 -11.22
C GLY A 109 12.49 16.47 -11.59
N ILE A 110 11.67 16.05 -10.61
CA ILE A 110 10.31 15.54 -10.90
C ILE A 110 9.30 16.68 -10.94
N LEU A 111 9.45 17.65 -10.05
CA LEU A 111 8.58 18.83 -10.03
C LEU A 111 8.73 19.67 -11.30
N GLU A 112 9.92 19.71 -11.90
CA GLU A 112 10.18 20.38 -13.18
C GLU A 112 9.46 19.69 -14.35
N VAL A 113 9.35 18.36 -14.33
CA VAL A 113 8.77 17.60 -15.45
C VAL A 113 7.26 17.44 -15.33
N MET A 114 6.72 17.41 -14.10
CA MET A 114 5.29 17.18 -13.86
C MET A 114 4.53 18.43 -13.41
N GLY A 115 5.25 19.45 -12.97
CA GLY A 115 4.71 20.64 -12.33
C GLY A 115 4.31 20.42 -10.86
N ALA A 116 4.45 21.46 -10.04
CA ALA A 116 4.14 21.42 -8.62
C ALA A 116 2.75 22.04 -8.34
N PRO A 117 2.00 21.57 -7.32
CA PRO A 117 2.31 20.48 -6.40
C PRO A 117 1.91 19.09 -6.95
N LEU A 118 2.56 18.03 -6.46
CA LEU A 118 2.14 16.67 -6.77
C LEU A 118 1.06 16.21 -5.79
N THR A 119 -0.10 15.88 -6.34
CA THR A 119 -1.20 15.25 -5.63
C THR A 119 -1.22 13.77 -5.97
N GLY A 120 -1.48 12.92 -4.97
CA GLY A 120 -1.63 11.49 -5.19
C GLY A 120 -3.11 11.14 -5.24
N THR A 121 -3.44 10.15 -6.08
CA THR A 121 -4.81 9.64 -6.23
C THR A 121 -5.13 8.64 -5.11
N ASP A 122 -6.42 8.33 -4.94
CA ASP A 122 -6.89 7.31 -4.01
C ASP A 122 -6.59 5.87 -4.46
N LEU A 123 -6.32 5.68 -5.76
CA LEU A 123 -5.96 4.40 -6.34
C LEU A 123 -4.55 3.97 -5.89
N ARG A 124 -4.44 2.84 -5.20
CA ARG A 124 -3.15 2.28 -4.76
C ARG A 124 -3.18 0.76 -4.86
N ALA A 125 -2.17 0.18 -5.49
CA ALA A 125 -1.97 -1.27 -5.49
C ALA A 125 -0.66 -1.63 -4.82
N TYR A 126 -0.69 -2.67 -3.99
CA TYR A 126 0.51 -3.17 -3.34
C TYR A 126 0.54 -4.68 -3.33
N VAL A 127 1.75 -5.22 -3.44
CA VAL A 127 2.03 -6.64 -3.25
C VAL A 127 3.12 -6.77 -2.20
N MET A 128 2.87 -7.64 -1.22
CA MET A 128 3.88 -8.04 -0.26
C MET A 128 4.57 -9.31 -0.73
N SER A 129 5.90 -9.28 -0.76
CA SER A 129 6.72 -10.44 -1.11
C SER A 129 7.72 -10.76 0.00
N GLY A 130 8.00 -12.04 0.20
CA GLY A 130 8.91 -12.54 1.23
C GLY A 130 8.29 -12.55 2.63
N GLY A 131 9.14 -12.48 3.66
CA GLY A 131 8.69 -12.58 5.06
C GLY A 131 8.54 -14.01 5.60
N GLY A 132 8.62 -15.01 4.74
CA GLY A 132 8.58 -16.42 5.13
C GLY A 132 9.91 -16.88 5.75
N PRO A 133 9.86 -17.88 6.66
CA PRO A 133 11.07 -18.61 7.05
C PRO A 133 11.62 -19.36 5.83
N SER A 134 12.90 -19.15 5.52
CA SER A 134 13.62 -19.94 4.53
C SER A 134 14.75 -20.69 5.23
N LEU A 135 14.91 -21.96 4.90
CA LEU A 135 15.99 -22.79 5.42
C LEU A 135 17.03 -22.94 4.31
N LYS A 136 18.11 -22.14 4.35
CA LYS A 136 19.24 -22.29 3.43
C LYS A 136 20.41 -22.92 4.17
N ASN A 137 20.84 -24.10 3.74
CA ASN A 137 21.95 -24.86 4.36
C ASN A 137 21.74 -25.12 5.87
N PHE A 138 20.55 -25.61 6.26
CA PHE A 138 20.19 -25.87 7.67
C PHE A 138 20.23 -24.63 8.61
N LYS A 139 20.39 -23.42 8.06
CA LYS A 139 20.26 -22.17 8.82
C LYS A 139 18.90 -21.54 8.55
N LEU A 140 18.07 -21.45 9.58
CA LEU A 140 16.80 -20.73 9.53
C LEU A 140 17.09 -19.24 9.33
N LYS A 141 16.67 -18.70 8.19
CA LYS A 141 16.69 -17.27 7.90
C LYS A 141 15.27 -16.78 7.76
N LEU A 142 14.88 -15.83 8.61
CA LEU A 142 13.68 -15.04 8.39
C LEU A 142 14.01 -13.98 7.33
N GLY A 143 13.46 -14.15 6.13
CA GLY A 143 13.58 -13.15 5.08
C GLY A 143 12.86 -11.87 5.51
N GLY A 144 13.49 -10.70 5.31
CA GLY A 144 12.78 -9.43 5.50
C GLY A 144 11.64 -9.31 4.48
N LYS A 145 10.46 -8.87 4.94
CA LYS A 145 9.33 -8.54 4.06
C LYS A 145 9.74 -7.41 3.11
N ARG A 146 9.30 -7.53 1.86
CA ARG A 146 9.35 -6.49 0.84
C ARG A 146 7.92 -6.10 0.48
N CYS A 147 7.72 -4.82 0.21
CA CYS A 147 6.46 -4.28 -0.28
C CYS A 147 6.76 -3.57 -1.58
N PHE A 148 6.08 -4.00 -2.62
CA PHE A 148 5.99 -3.31 -3.89
C PHE A 148 4.70 -2.51 -3.84
N LEU A 149 4.79 -1.20 -4.06
CA LEU A 149 3.67 -0.28 -4.06
C LEU A 149 3.70 0.46 -5.38
N ILE A 150 2.56 0.46 -6.08
CA ILE A 150 2.36 1.22 -7.29
C ILE A 150 1.14 2.13 -7.09
N PHE A 151 1.26 3.38 -7.49
CA PHE A 151 0.18 4.35 -7.39
C PHE A 151 0.37 5.45 -8.43
N PRO A 152 -0.73 6.01 -8.97
CA PRO A 152 -0.65 7.15 -9.84
C PRO A 152 -0.54 8.45 -9.04
N ILE A 153 0.11 9.43 -9.66
CA ILE A 153 0.25 10.79 -9.16
C ILE A 153 -0.14 11.77 -10.27
N ARG A 154 -0.67 12.91 -9.86
CA ARG A 154 -1.07 14.02 -10.72
C ARG A 154 -0.22 15.24 -10.37
N GLY A 155 0.53 15.73 -11.35
CA GLY A 155 1.11 17.07 -11.31
C GLY A 155 0.20 18.06 -12.04
N SER A 156 0.57 19.33 -12.05
CA SER A 156 -0.18 20.36 -12.77
C SER A 156 -0.12 20.18 -14.30
N GLU A 157 0.95 19.58 -14.81
CA GLU A 157 1.12 19.39 -16.25
C GLU A 157 0.81 17.96 -16.70
N ARG A 158 1.20 16.96 -15.91
CA ARG A 158 1.17 15.54 -16.32
C ARG A 158 0.77 14.59 -15.20
N ARG A 159 0.14 13.48 -15.60
CA ARG A 159 -0.07 12.30 -14.73
C ARG A 159 1.10 11.34 -14.88
N ALA A 160 1.47 10.65 -13.81
CA ALA A 160 2.55 9.67 -13.84
C ALA A 160 2.25 8.48 -12.93
N LEU A 161 2.95 7.38 -13.15
CA LEU A 161 2.84 6.15 -12.37
C LEU A 161 4.09 5.96 -11.53
N VAL A 162 3.93 5.85 -10.22
CA VAL A 162 5.05 5.68 -9.29
C VAL A 162 5.20 4.21 -8.94
N SER A 163 6.40 3.67 -9.10
CA SER A 163 6.78 2.34 -8.65
C SER A 163 7.73 2.43 -7.47
N VAL A 164 7.37 1.80 -6.36
CA VAL A 164 8.16 1.82 -5.12
C VAL A 164 8.44 0.40 -4.64
N GLU A 165 9.71 0.10 -4.37
CA GLU A 165 10.10 -1.10 -3.63
C GLU A 165 10.67 -0.71 -2.27
N VAL A 166 10.08 -1.25 -1.20
CA VAL A 166 10.56 -1.04 0.16
C VAL A 166 10.79 -2.37 0.87
N LYS A 167 11.94 -2.46 1.56
CA LYS A 167 12.28 -3.57 2.43
C LYS A 167 12.33 -3.10 3.88
N LYS A 168 11.71 -3.83 4.79
CA LYS A 168 11.81 -3.51 6.23
C LYS A 168 13.00 -4.22 6.85
N LYS A 169 13.93 -3.46 7.42
CA LYS A 169 15.13 -3.97 8.10
C LYS A 169 15.18 -3.43 9.53
N LYS A 170 15.24 -4.33 10.52
CA LYS A 170 15.35 -3.99 11.95
C LYS A 170 14.28 -3.00 12.48
N GLY A 171 13.16 -2.82 11.77
CA GLY A 171 12.09 -1.88 12.10
C GLY A 171 12.06 -0.60 11.25
N GLN A 172 13.11 -0.34 10.47
CA GLN A 172 13.20 0.81 9.56
C GLN A 172 12.83 0.42 8.13
N TYR A 173 12.29 1.39 7.37
CA TYR A 173 11.96 1.25 5.96
C TYR A 173 13.18 1.62 5.11
N ASP A 174 13.71 0.64 4.37
CA ASP A 174 14.82 0.79 3.43
C ASP A 174 14.22 0.78 2.01
N ILE A 175 14.12 1.95 1.40
CA ILE A 175 13.60 2.11 0.03
C ILE A 175 14.69 1.61 -0.92
N LYS A 176 14.36 0.60 -1.71
CA LYS A 176 15.23 0.06 -2.75
C LYS A 176 15.03 0.77 -4.06
N LEU A 177 13.77 0.95 -4.44
CA LEU A 177 13.41 1.55 -5.70
C LEU A 177 12.37 2.64 -5.48
N LEU A 178 12.57 3.78 -6.12
CA LEU A 178 11.58 4.84 -6.28
C LEU A 178 11.72 5.37 -7.71
N ALA A 179 10.84 4.90 -8.58
CA ALA A 179 10.80 5.24 -9.99
C ALA A 179 9.47 5.89 -10.34
N VAL A 180 9.50 6.83 -11.29
CA VAL A 180 8.32 7.51 -11.82
C VAL A 180 8.29 7.33 -13.33
N ASP A 181 7.21 6.73 -13.82
CA ASP A 181 6.94 6.50 -15.24
C ASP A 181 5.98 7.58 -15.72
N ILE A 182 6.46 8.46 -16.59
CA ILE A 182 5.69 9.56 -17.16
C ILE A 182 5.32 9.18 -18.60
N PRO A 183 4.03 8.94 -18.89
CA PRO A 183 3.58 8.71 -20.27
C PRO A 183 3.79 10.01 -21.07
N MET A 184 4.50 9.90 -22.18
CA MET A 184 4.75 11.01 -23.10
C MET A 184 3.69 11.01 -24.21
N THR A 185 3.15 12.17 -24.56
CA THR A 185 2.16 12.28 -25.66
C THR A 185 2.76 11.92 -27.02
N SER A 186 4.07 12.08 -27.18
CA SER A 186 4.81 11.70 -28.39
C SER A 186 6.18 11.14 -27.99
N GLY A 187 6.32 9.82 -28.01
CA GLY A 187 7.57 9.11 -27.67
C GLY A 187 7.37 7.96 -26.68
N PRO A 188 8.45 7.21 -26.36
CA PRO A 188 8.41 6.19 -25.31
C PRO A 188 8.24 6.82 -23.93
N ASP A 189 7.55 6.12 -23.03
CA ASP A 189 7.41 6.52 -21.62
C ASP A 189 8.76 6.88 -21.01
N GLN A 190 8.85 8.06 -20.38
CA GLN A 190 10.08 8.48 -19.70
C GLN A 190 10.07 7.96 -18.26
N ARG A 191 11.04 7.12 -17.92
CA ARG A 191 11.25 6.64 -16.55
C ARG A 191 12.33 7.44 -15.85
N ILE A 192 11.98 8.05 -14.73
CA ILE A 192 12.90 8.80 -13.87
C ILE A 192 13.12 8.02 -12.58
N PHE A 193 14.37 7.73 -12.24
CA PHE A 193 14.76 7.07 -11.00
C PHE A 193 15.22 8.10 -9.97
N LEU A 194 14.53 8.19 -8.84
CA LEU A 194 15.00 8.95 -7.68
C LEU A 194 15.93 8.12 -6.81
N ILE A 195 15.60 6.85 -6.63
CA ILE A 195 16.32 5.90 -5.80
C ILE A 195 16.33 4.57 -6.53
N GLY A 196 17.50 3.96 -6.63
CA GLY A 196 17.71 2.70 -7.34
C GLY A 196 18.08 2.91 -8.80
N ASN A 197 18.02 1.83 -9.58
CA ASN A 197 18.41 1.81 -10.98
C ASN A 197 17.52 0.85 -11.80
N GLU A 198 17.73 0.82 -13.12
CA GLU A 198 16.99 -0.05 -14.05
C GLU A 198 17.17 -1.53 -13.72
N GLU A 199 18.32 -1.94 -13.18
CA GLU A 199 18.56 -3.33 -12.76
C GLU A 199 17.67 -3.73 -11.57
N GLU A 200 17.59 -2.88 -10.54
CA GLU A 200 16.71 -3.08 -9.40
C GLU A 200 15.24 -3.07 -9.85
N TYR A 201 14.88 -2.20 -10.80
CA TYR A 201 13.57 -2.19 -11.43
C TYR A 201 13.25 -3.53 -12.12
N ARG A 202 14.18 -4.07 -12.93
CA ARG A 202 13.98 -5.36 -13.61
C ARG A 202 13.89 -6.54 -12.65
N VAL A 203 14.66 -6.53 -11.57
CA VAL A 203 14.62 -7.60 -10.54
C VAL A 203 13.30 -7.57 -9.77
N GLY A 204 12.77 -6.39 -9.45
CA GLY A 204 11.42 -6.21 -8.91
C GLY A 204 10.31 -6.35 -9.95
N GLY A 205 10.67 -6.32 -11.23
CA GLY A 205 9.80 -6.08 -12.37
C GLY A 205 8.70 -7.11 -12.53
N GLY A 206 8.92 -8.37 -12.16
CA GLY A 206 7.90 -9.41 -12.28
C GLY A 206 6.67 -9.19 -11.39
N LEU A 207 6.78 -8.46 -10.28
CA LEU A 207 5.61 -8.12 -9.44
C LEU A 207 5.08 -6.72 -9.74
N ILE A 208 5.94 -5.81 -10.21
CA ILE A 208 5.55 -4.45 -10.58
C ILE A 208 4.77 -4.46 -11.90
N SER A 209 5.17 -5.28 -12.87
CA SER A 209 4.48 -5.42 -14.16
C SER A 209 3.04 -5.91 -14.00
N GLU A 210 2.82 -6.89 -13.13
CA GLU A 210 1.49 -7.46 -12.84
C GLU A 210 0.53 -6.42 -12.24
N LEU A 211 1.06 -5.42 -11.52
CA LEU A 211 0.26 -4.35 -10.94
C LEU A 211 0.06 -3.17 -11.88
N ARG A 212 0.85 -3.07 -12.96
CA ARG A 212 0.80 -1.94 -13.88
C ARG A 212 -0.50 -1.93 -14.67
N ASP A 213 -0.85 -3.03 -15.31
CA ASP A 213 -1.97 -3.07 -16.26
C ASP A 213 -3.33 -2.75 -15.61
N PRO A 214 -3.68 -3.31 -14.43
CA PRO A 214 -4.92 -2.95 -13.75
C PRO A 214 -5.00 -1.47 -13.39
N ILE A 215 -3.86 -0.89 -13.00
CA ILE A 215 -3.78 0.52 -12.58
C ILE A 215 -3.87 1.45 -13.78
N VAL A 216 -3.21 1.14 -14.89
CA VAL A 216 -3.31 1.92 -16.12
C VAL A 216 -4.74 1.90 -16.65
N LYS A 217 -5.40 0.75 -16.63
CA LYS A 217 -6.82 0.65 -17.01
C LYS A 217 -7.73 1.49 -16.10
N ALA A 218 -7.50 1.44 -14.79
CA ALA A 218 -8.27 2.24 -13.84
C ALA A 218 -8.04 3.75 -14.02
N MET A 219 -6.80 4.18 -14.31
CA MET A 219 -6.49 5.58 -14.63
C MET A 219 -7.20 6.05 -15.91
N ALA A 220 -7.25 5.20 -16.94
CA ALA A 220 -7.93 5.53 -18.19
C ALA A 220 -9.44 5.68 -17.96
N ALA A 221 -10.05 4.77 -17.21
CA ALA A 221 -11.46 4.86 -16.85
C ALA A 221 -11.78 6.12 -16.02
N GLU A 222 -10.95 6.45 -15.02
CA GLU A 222 -11.11 7.67 -14.23
C GLU A 222 -11.09 8.93 -15.10
N LYS A 223 -10.19 8.97 -16.10
CA LYS A 223 -10.15 10.08 -17.06
C LYS A 223 -11.41 10.15 -17.92
N GLU A 224 -11.91 9.01 -18.39
CA GLU A 224 -13.15 8.96 -19.19
C GLU A 224 -14.36 9.44 -18.39
N PHE A 225 -14.40 9.17 -17.08
CA PHE A 225 -15.44 9.72 -16.19
C PHE A 225 -15.28 11.22 -15.98
N GLU A 226 -14.06 11.72 -15.71
CA GLU A 226 -13.79 13.17 -15.63
C GLU A 226 -14.25 13.90 -16.91
N ASP A 227 -13.91 13.37 -18.09
CA ASP A 227 -14.28 13.96 -19.39
C ASP A 227 -15.80 13.91 -19.68
N LEU A 228 -16.56 13.02 -19.02
CA LEU A 228 -18.01 12.94 -19.12
C LEU A 228 -18.68 13.91 -18.14
N ASP A 229 -18.23 13.93 -16.89
CA ASP A 229 -18.72 14.85 -15.86
C ASP A 229 -18.54 16.31 -16.32
N GLU A 230 -17.41 16.66 -16.93
CA GLU A 230 -17.17 18.01 -17.51
C GLU A 230 -18.16 18.38 -18.62
N LYS A 231 -18.65 17.39 -19.39
CA LYS A 231 -19.65 17.64 -20.45
C LYS A 231 -21.05 17.78 -19.87
N GLU A 232 -21.39 16.96 -18.88
CA GLU A 232 -22.67 17.07 -18.18
C GLU A 232 -22.78 18.43 -17.47
N GLU A 233 -21.71 18.89 -16.81
CA GLU A 233 -21.66 20.24 -16.22
C GLU A 233 -21.86 21.34 -17.27
N GLN A 234 -21.21 21.25 -18.43
CA GLN A 234 -21.40 22.22 -19.52
C GLN A 234 -22.83 22.20 -20.08
N GLU A 235 -23.42 21.03 -20.27
CA GLU A 235 -24.80 20.90 -20.75
C GLU A 235 -25.81 21.44 -19.73
N ASP A 236 -25.56 21.23 -18.43
CA ASP A 236 -26.39 21.77 -17.35
C ASP A 236 -26.24 23.29 -17.23
N GLU A 237 -25.02 23.83 -17.35
CA GLU A 237 -24.77 25.28 -17.40
C GLU A 237 -25.47 25.94 -18.60
N GLU A 238 -25.41 25.33 -19.79
CA GLU A 238 -26.13 25.82 -20.98
C GLU A 238 -27.65 25.80 -20.78
N ARG A 239 -28.19 24.75 -20.15
CA ARG A 239 -29.62 24.66 -19.81
C ARG A 239 -30.03 25.73 -18.81
N GLU A 240 -29.24 25.94 -17.75
CA GLU A 240 -29.51 26.97 -16.75
C GLU A 240 -29.51 28.37 -17.37
N LEU A 241 -28.55 28.67 -18.26
CA LEU A 241 -28.50 29.94 -18.99
C LEU A 241 -29.73 30.14 -19.89
N LEU A 242 -30.16 29.09 -20.62
CA LEU A 242 -31.37 29.15 -21.44
C LEU A 242 -32.63 29.35 -20.60
N GLU A 243 -32.73 28.69 -19.46
CA GLU A 243 -33.84 28.89 -18.52
C GLU A 243 -33.85 30.30 -17.92
N GLU A 244 -32.69 30.85 -17.58
CA GLU A 244 -32.56 32.23 -17.11
C GLU A 244 -32.95 33.24 -18.20
N GLU A 245 -32.51 33.04 -19.44
CA GLU A 245 -32.92 33.88 -20.57
C GLU A 245 -34.43 33.80 -20.83
N GLU A 246 -35.03 32.61 -20.75
CA GLU A 246 -36.48 32.45 -20.87
C GLU A 246 -37.22 33.16 -19.73
N ARG A 247 -36.74 33.05 -18.48
CA ARG A 247 -37.33 33.75 -17.34
C ARG A 247 -37.23 35.26 -17.51
N GLN A 248 -36.07 35.79 -17.90
CA GLN A 248 -35.90 37.22 -18.16
C GLN A 248 -36.82 37.72 -19.27
N LYS A 249 -36.98 36.96 -20.36
CA LYS A 249 -37.93 37.32 -21.43
C LYS A 249 -39.36 37.36 -20.93
N ARG A 250 -39.79 36.35 -20.15
CA ARG A 250 -41.14 36.32 -19.55
C ARG A 250 -41.37 37.47 -18.59
N GLU A 251 -40.39 37.81 -17.75
CA GLU A 251 -40.47 38.96 -16.84
C GLU A 251 -40.60 40.28 -17.59
N LEU A 252 -39.83 40.47 -18.68
CA LEU A 252 -39.93 41.65 -19.55
C LEU A 252 -41.29 41.72 -20.25
N GLU A 253 -41.83 40.61 -20.76
CA GLU A 253 -43.17 40.55 -21.37
C GLU A 253 -44.26 40.90 -20.34
N GLU A 254 -44.18 40.36 -19.12
CA GLU A 254 -45.12 40.68 -18.03
C GLU A 254 -45.01 42.15 -17.57
N GLU A 255 -43.82 42.75 -17.60
CA GLU A 255 -43.64 44.18 -17.34
C GLU A 255 -44.22 45.06 -18.46
N GLU A 256 -44.00 44.69 -19.73
CA GLU A 256 -44.60 45.40 -20.88
C GLU A 256 -46.12 45.34 -20.84
N GLU A 257 -46.72 44.17 -20.55
CA GLU A 257 -48.18 44.04 -20.42
C GLU A 257 -48.73 44.90 -19.28
N ARG A 258 -48.07 44.91 -18.12
CA ARG A 258 -48.45 45.77 -17.00
C ARG A 258 -48.37 47.26 -17.37
N GLN A 259 -47.35 47.68 -18.10
CA GLN A 259 -47.24 49.07 -18.59
C GLN A 259 -48.36 49.42 -19.57
N ARG A 260 -48.68 48.54 -20.54
CA ARG A 260 -49.78 48.75 -21.49
C ARG A 260 -51.13 48.88 -20.78
N GLN A 261 -51.40 48.03 -19.78
CA GLN A 261 -52.63 48.13 -18.98
C GLN A 261 -52.71 49.43 -18.19
N GLN A 262 -51.60 49.90 -17.60
CA GLN A 262 -51.56 51.20 -16.92
C GLN A 262 -51.78 52.37 -17.88
N GLU A 263 -51.21 52.33 -19.09
CA GLU A 263 -51.44 53.35 -20.11
C GLU A 263 -52.90 53.38 -20.59
N GLU A 264 -53.53 52.22 -20.77
CA GLU A 264 -54.95 52.14 -21.13
C GLU A 264 -55.86 52.69 -20.02
N LEU A 265 -55.60 52.34 -18.76
CA LEU A 265 -56.32 52.88 -17.61
C LEU A 265 -56.16 54.41 -17.51
N ALA A 266 -54.94 54.93 -17.72
CA ALA A 266 -54.68 56.37 -17.72
C ALA A 266 -55.35 57.11 -18.89
N LYS A 267 -55.55 56.45 -20.04
CA LYS A 267 -56.32 56.99 -21.17
C LYS A 267 -57.82 56.99 -20.89
N MET A 268 -58.34 55.99 -20.18
CA MET A 268 -59.74 55.95 -19.76
C MET A 268 -60.06 57.03 -18.71
N GLU A 269 -59.14 57.30 -17.77
CA GLU A 269 -59.32 58.37 -16.77
C GLU A 269 -59.24 59.80 -17.34
N LYS A 270 -58.48 60.02 -18.43
CA LYS A 270 -58.38 61.33 -19.11
C LYS A 270 -59.46 61.58 -20.17
N GLY A 271 -60.26 60.56 -20.49
CA GLY A 271 -61.33 60.62 -21.50
C GLY A 271 -62.73 60.89 -20.94
N SER A 272 -62.86 61.09 -19.62
CA SER A 272 -64.10 61.49 -18.94
C SER A 272 -64.00 62.92 -18.40
#